data_AF-A0A5N7BW81-F1
#
_entry.id   AF-A0A5N7BW81-F1
#
_cell.length_a   1.000
_cell.length_b   1.000
_cell.length_c   1.000
_cell.angle_alpha   90.00
_cell.angle_beta   90.00
_cell.angle_gamma   90.00
#
_symmetry.space_group_name_H-M   'P 1'
#
loop_
_entity.id
_entity.type
_entity.pdbx_description
1 polymer ?
#
loop_
_entity_poly.entity_id
_entity_poly.type
_entity_poly.pdbx_seq_one_letter_code
_entity_poly.pdbx_strand_id
1 'polypeptide(L)'
;MCGSSSLVAYYVYTESRWEDVYAYLGTYGFAAAGGRLGPVCVPGLLLAGGVNFYGNQVGWSCNTVINYEIVLAEGSVVQANKTHSSDLFWALKGGSSNFDIVTRFDLEIIKSPKVWLAPTPFPRNTWINSSRHETINTWNGLLANNIQAAATYASNISDPKTHIVPVLVPGDEPLTSVILFYDSEDTSYSEIFKPFYRHSCYKQHP
;
A
#
# COMPACT_ATOMS: atom_id res chain seq x y z
N MET A 1 -20.71 13.55 -14.82
CA MET A 1 -21.73 13.30 -13.78
C MET A 1 -22.30 11.91 -14.00
N CYS A 2 -21.87 10.92 -13.21
CA CYS A 2 -22.57 9.67 -12.93
C CYS A 2 -21.93 9.09 -11.65
N GLY A 3 -22.76 8.71 -10.68
CA GLY A 3 -22.45 8.67 -9.25
C GLY A 3 -21.33 7.73 -8.81
N SER A 4 -20.44 8.26 -7.97
CA SER A 4 -19.67 7.48 -7.02
C SER A 4 -20.41 7.56 -5.69
N SER A 5 -21.08 6.47 -5.31
CA SER A 5 -21.57 6.27 -3.96
C SER A 5 -20.36 6.23 -3.03
N SER A 6 -19.95 7.38 -2.47
CA SER A 6 -18.91 7.44 -1.45
C SER A 6 -19.46 6.77 -0.19
N LEU A 7 -19.25 5.46 -0.07
CA LEU A 7 -19.45 4.76 1.19
C LEU A 7 -18.34 5.25 2.13
N VAL A 8 -18.76 5.89 3.22
CA VAL A 8 -17.88 6.41 4.25
C VAL A 8 -17.73 5.34 5.33
N ALA A 9 -16.51 4.93 5.62
CA ALA A 9 -16.24 4.13 6.80
C ALA A 9 -16.20 5.03 8.04
N TYR A 10 -16.91 4.62 9.09
CA TYR A 10 -17.02 5.34 10.35
C TYR A 10 -16.20 4.66 11.45
N TYR A 11 -15.46 5.48 12.19
CA TYR A 11 -14.72 5.21 13.44
C TYR A 11 -13.38 4.48 13.31
N VAL A 12 -12.32 5.30 13.33
CA VAL A 12 -10.98 4.90 13.69
C VAL A 12 -10.60 5.69 14.94
N TYR A 13 -10.44 4.99 16.06
CA TYR A 13 -9.95 5.56 17.33
C TYR A 13 -8.42 5.67 17.32
N THR A 14 -7.87 6.37 18.31
CA THR A 14 -6.42 6.67 18.40
C THR A 14 -5.51 5.42 18.45
N GLU A 15 -6.08 4.28 18.82
CA GLU A 15 -5.45 2.97 18.95
C GLU A 15 -5.83 1.98 17.84
N SER A 16 -6.72 2.36 16.91
CA SER A 16 -7.17 1.46 15.86
C SER A 16 -6.01 1.03 14.96
N ARG A 17 -6.00 -0.26 14.61
CA ARG A 17 -5.01 -0.86 13.71
C ARG A 17 -5.64 -1.15 12.36
N TRP A 18 -4.81 -1.19 11.32
CA TRP A 18 -5.30 -1.48 9.97
C TRP A 18 -5.87 -2.90 9.84
N GLU A 19 -5.38 -3.87 10.61
CA GLU A 19 -5.96 -5.23 10.64
C GLU A 19 -7.45 -5.24 11.03
N ASP A 20 -7.85 -4.42 12.00
CA ASP A 20 -9.25 -4.31 12.44
C ASP A 20 -10.12 -3.67 11.35
N VAL A 21 -9.61 -2.61 10.72
CA VAL A 21 -10.28 -1.90 9.62
C VAL A 21 -10.50 -2.85 8.44
N TYR A 22 -9.49 -3.63 8.06
CA TYR A 22 -9.60 -4.59 6.96
C TYR A 22 -10.49 -5.77 7.28
N ALA A 23 -10.43 -6.30 8.52
CA ALA A 23 -11.34 -7.34 8.96
C ALA A 23 -12.81 -6.91 8.87
N TYR A 24 -13.10 -5.65 9.24
CA TYR A 24 -14.44 -5.08 9.13
C TYR A 24 -14.87 -4.82 7.68
N LEU A 25 -14.05 -4.11 6.88
CA LEU A 25 -14.43 -3.76 5.50
C LEU A 25 -14.49 -4.97 4.57
N GLY A 26 -13.63 -5.97 4.80
CA GLY A 26 -13.55 -7.18 4.01
C GLY A 26 -14.85 -7.99 4.02
N THR A 27 -15.64 -7.95 5.10
CA THR A 27 -16.95 -8.64 5.15
C THR A 27 -17.98 -8.04 4.18
N TYR A 28 -17.72 -6.82 3.70
CA TYR A 28 -18.58 -6.09 2.77
C TYR A 28 -17.97 -5.97 1.37
N GLY A 29 -16.81 -6.58 1.11
CA GLY A 29 -16.11 -6.49 -0.19
C GLY A 29 -15.48 -5.12 -0.44
N PHE A 30 -15.13 -4.39 0.63
CA PHE A 30 -14.45 -3.11 0.56
C PHE A 30 -13.06 -3.19 1.20
N ALA A 31 -12.22 -2.24 0.81
CA ALA A 31 -10.92 -1.97 1.40
C ALA A 31 -10.79 -0.48 1.70
N ALA A 32 -9.72 -0.11 2.41
CA ALA A 32 -9.33 1.27 2.62
C ALA A 32 -7.86 1.45 2.21
N ALA A 33 -7.53 2.65 1.74
CA ALA A 33 -6.13 3.02 1.48
C ALA A 33 -5.40 3.19 2.81
N GLY A 34 -4.69 2.14 3.23
CA GLY A 34 -4.11 2.07 4.56
C GLY A 34 -2.80 1.30 4.64
N GLY A 35 -2.38 1.03 5.87
CA GLY A 35 -1.11 0.37 6.17
C GLY A 35 -0.99 -1.00 5.53
N ARG A 36 0.13 -1.22 4.84
CA ARG A 36 0.46 -2.51 4.22
C ARG A 36 0.70 -3.65 5.23
N LEU A 37 0.87 -3.31 6.52
CA LEU A 37 1.00 -4.24 7.63
C LEU A 37 -0.13 -4.01 8.62
N GLY A 38 -0.82 -5.08 9.00
CA GLY A 38 -1.98 -5.06 9.89
C GLY A 38 -1.78 -4.30 11.21
N PRO A 39 -0.66 -4.51 11.94
CA PRO A 39 -0.44 -3.86 13.25
C PRO A 39 -0.17 -2.36 13.20
N VAL A 40 -0.03 -1.76 12.01
CA VAL A 40 0.23 -0.32 11.88
C VAL A 40 -0.98 0.46 12.42
N CYS A 41 -0.68 1.45 13.28
CA CYS A 41 -1.69 2.33 13.85
C CYS A 41 -2.26 3.27 12.77
N VAL A 42 -3.59 3.40 12.72
CA VAL A 42 -4.28 4.13 11.66
C VAL A 42 -4.05 5.65 11.75
N PRO A 43 -4.29 6.34 12.90
CA PRO A 43 -4.07 7.78 13.00
C PRO A 43 -2.66 8.22 12.60
N GLY A 44 -1.63 7.53 13.11
CA GLY A 44 -0.25 7.88 12.81
C GLY A 44 0.05 7.79 11.30
N LEU A 45 -0.46 6.75 10.64
CA LEU A 45 -0.28 6.58 9.19
C LEU A 45 -1.04 7.65 8.39
N LEU A 46 -2.29 7.94 8.75
CA LEU A 46 -3.11 8.91 8.03
C LEU A 46 -2.61 10.35 8.20
N LEU A 47 -2.12 10.72 9.38
CA LEU A 47 -1.59 12.05 9.66
C LEU A 47 -0.20 12.29 9.06
N ALA A 48 0.57 11.23 8.84
CA ALA A 48 1.88 11.29 8.17
C ALA A 48 1.80 11.06 6.65
N GLY A 49 0.59 11.00 6.08
CA GLY A 49 0.36 10.75 4.66
C GLY A 49 0.02 9.28 4.38
N GLY A 50 0.96 8.37 4.65
CA GLY A 50 0.73 6.93 4.63
C GLY A 50 0.79 6.24 3.26
N VAL A 51 1.78 5.37 3.07
CA VAL A 51 1.94 4.53 1.87
C VAL A 51 1.07 3.28 1.96
N ASN A 52 0.32 3.00 0.90
CA ASN A 52 -0.66 1.90 0.83
C ASN A 52 -0.56 1.13 -0.51
N PHE A 53 -1.24 -0.02 -0.61
CA PHE A 53 -1.27 -0.83 -1.83
C PHE A 53 -2.11 -0.23 -2.97
N TYR A 54 -3.08 0.62 -2.64
CA TYR A 54 -3.99 1.26 -3.58
C TYR A 54 -3.47 2.61 -4.09
N GLY A 55 -2.19 2.92 -3.87
CA GLY A 55 -1.65 4.26 -4.09
C GLY A 55 -1.72 4.73 -5.53
N ASN A 56 -1.68 3.81 -6.49
CA ASN A 56 -1.86 4.11 -7.90
C ASN A 56 -3.33 4.41 -8.28
N GLN A 57 -4.29 4.03 -7.44
CA GLN A 57 -5.72 4.34 -7.60
C GLN A 57 -6.11 5.64 -6.91
N VAL A 58 -5.63 5.86 -5.68
CA VAL A 58 -6.16 6.93 -4.80
C VAL A 58 -5.08 7.82 -4.16
N GLY A 59 -3.81 7.61 -4.49
CA GLY A 59 -2.71 8.35 -3.91
C GLY A 59 -2.36 7.91 -2.49
N TRP A 60 -1.91 8.86 -1.68
CA TRP A 60 -1.52 8.59 -0.29
C TRP A 60 -2.77 8.29 0.55
N SER A 61 -2.61 7.55 1.64
CA SER A 61 -3.73 7.16 2.50
C SER A 61 -4.51 8.38 3.01
N CYS A 62 -3.80 9.45 3.36
CA CYS A 62 -4.37 10.72 3.78
C CYS A 62 -5.25 11.39 2.71
N ASN A 63 -5.06 11.09 1.42
CA ASN A 63 -5.88 11.64 0.35
C ASN A 63 -7.33 11.11 0.41
N THR A 64 -7.52 9.91 0.97
CA THR A 64 -8.85 9.30 1.17
C THR A 64 -9.60 9.82 2.40
N VAL A 65 -8.96 10.59 3.27
CA VAL A 65 -9.66 11.20 4.42
C VAL A 65 -10.52 12.35 3.92
N ILE A 66 -11.83 12.28 4.16
CA ILE A 66 -12.79 13.31 3.75
C ILE A 66 -13.12 14.30 4.86
N ASN A 67 -12.96 13.88 6.13
CA ASN A 67 -13.21 14.71 7.29
C ASN A 67 -12.43 14.20 8.52
N TYR A 68 -11.98 15.13 9.35
CA TYR A 68 -11.40 14.86 10.67
C TYR A 68 -12.30 15.47 11.75
N GLU A 69 -12.53 14.74 12.83
CA GLU A 69 -12.97 15.34 14.10
C GLU A 69 -11.76 15.61 14.97
N ILE A 70 -11.67 16.83 15.49
CA ILE A 70 -10.48 17.34 16.14
C ILE A 70 -10.87 18.03 17.44
N VAL A 71 -10.15 17.73 18.51
CA VAL A 71 -10.17 18.49 19.76
C VAL A 71 -9.04 19.52 19.69
N LEU A 72 -9.40 20.79 19.56
CA LEU A 72 -8.46 21.90 19.53
C LEU A 72 -7.81 22.11 20.90
N ALA A 73 -6.67 22.79 20.94
CA ALA A 73 -5.93 23.11 22.16
C ALA A 73 -6.78 23.82 23.25
N GLU A 74 -7.75 24.66 22.87
CA GLU A 74 -8.68 25.28 23.82
C GLU A 74 -9.82 24.37 24.30
N GLY A 75 -9.84 23.11 23.85
CA GLY A 75 -10.80 22.07 24.25
C GLY A 75 -12.08 22.00 23.42
N SER A 76 -12.20 22.83 22.38
CA SER A 76 -13.36 22.80 21.48
C SER A 76 -13.26 21.64 20.47
N VAL A 77 -14.40 21.09 20.04
CA VAL A 77 -14.45 20.03 19.01
C VAL A 77 -14.84 20.65 17.69
N VAL A 78 -14.01 20.46 16.66
CA VAL A 78 -14.25 20.96 15.31
C VAL A 78 -14.22 19.85 14.27
N GLN A 79 -14.86 20.09 13.13
CA GLN A 79 -14.75 19.25 11.94
C GLN A 79 -13.85 19.94 10.93
N ALA A 80 -12.81 19.25 10.46
CA ALA A 80 -11.94 19.74 9.40
C ALA A 80 -12.13 18.92 8.13
N ASN A 81 -12.58 19.58 7.07
CA ASN A 81 -12.83 19.01 5.74
C ASN A 81 -12.62 20.07 4.65
N LYS A 82 -12.98 19.77 3.41
CA LYS A 82 -12.78 20.69 2.26
C LYS A 82 -13.50 22.03 2.42
N THR A 83 -14.56 22.13 3.23
CA THR A 83 -15.39 23.33 3.38
C THR A 83 -15.37 23.94 4.79
N HIS A 84 -14.82 23.25 5.78
CA HIS A 84 -14.72 23.70 7.18
C HIS A 84 -13.30 23.47 7.69
N SER A 85 -12.67 24.48 8.29
CA SER A 85 -11.26 24.41 8.76
C SER A 85 -10.33 23.78 7.72
N SER A 86 -10.42 24.28 6.48
CA SER A 86 -9.79 23.67 5.30
C SER A 86 -8.27 23.77 5.31
N ASP A 87 -7.73 24.76 5.99
CA ASP A 87 -6.31 24.91 6.33
C ASP A 87 -5.84 23.77 7.23
N LEU A 88 -6.58 23.48 8.31
CA LEU A 88 -6.30 22.37 9.22
C LEU A 88 -6.49 21.00 8.52
N PHE A 89 -7.53 20.87 7.69
CA PHE A 89 -7.75 19.68 6.86
C PHE A 89 -6.59 19.40 5.91
N TRP A 90 -6.03 20.45 5.29
CA TRP A 90 -4.84 20.35 4.46
C TRP A 90 -3.61 20.00 5.29
N ALA A 91 -3.42 20.68 6.43
CA ALA A 91 -2.24 20.52 7.27
C ALA A 91 -2.12 19.12 7.90
N LEU A 92 -3.25 18.51 8.27
CA LEU A 92 -3.30 17.15 8.83
C LEU A 92 -3.00 16.05 7.80
N LYS A 93 -2.94 16.35 6.50
CA LYS A 93 -2.59 15.38 5.44
C LYS A 93 -1.09 15.23 5.23
N GLY A 94 -0.32 15.20 6.32
CA GLY A 94 1.14 15.09 6.29
C GLY A 94 1.83 15.78 7.47
N GLY A 95 1.11 16.59 8.23
CA GLY A 95 1.65 17.32 9.37
C GLY A 95 1.77 16.51 10.66
N SER A 96 1.49 15.20 10.65
CA SER A 96 1.65 14.31 11.81
C SER A 96 0.90 14.86 13.05
N SER A 97 1.47 14.72 14.25
CA SER A 97 0.88 15.13 15.52
C SER A 97 1.16 16.59 15.92
N ASN A 98 1.33 17.51 14.95
CA ASN A 98 1.80 18.87 15.24
C ASN A 98 0.69 19.90 15.60
N PHE A 99 -0.58 19.59 15.32
CA PHE A 99 -1.66 20.56 15.49
C PHE A 99 -2.46 20.27 16.75
N ASP A 100 -3.32 19.26 16.69
CA ASP A 100 -4.34 19.00 17.69
C ASP A 100 -4.65 17.50 17.75
N ILE A 101 -5.54 17.10 18.67
CA ILE A 101 -5.90 15.69 18.86
C ILE A 101 -7.02 15.32 17.90
N VAL A 102 -6.71 14.49 16.90
CA VAL A 102 -7.74 13.90 16.03
C VAL A 102 -8.42 12.73 16.73
N THR A 103 -9.73 12.82 16.91
CA THR A 103 -10.55 11.80 17.58
C THR A 103 -11.32 10.92 16.61
N ARG A 104 -11.50 11.36 15.36
CA ARG A 104 -12.15 10.57 14.30
C ARG A 104 -11.58 10.88 12.92
N PHE A 105 -11.51 9.85 12.09
CA PHE A 105 -11.22 9.94 10.66
C PHE A 105 -12.42 9.38 9.90
N ASP A 106 -12.92 10.15 8.94
CA ASP A 106 -13.93 9.69 7.98
C ASP A 106 -13.22 9.41 6.65
N LEU A 107 -13.32 8.17 6.13
CA LEU A 107 -12.55 7.70 4.98
C LEU A 107 -13.44 7.36 3.78
N GLU A 108 -12.97 7.69 2.59
CA GLU A 108 -13.40 7.04 1.34
C GLU A 108 -12.92 5.59 1.30
N ILE A 109 -13.82 4.66 0.98
CA ILE A 109 -13.49 3.24 0.82
C ILE A 109 -13.43 2.83 -0.65
N ILE A 110 -12.74 1.73 -0.90
CA ILE A 110 -12.47 1.19 -2.23
C ILE A 110 -13.22 -0.12 -2.37
N LYS A 111 -14.01 -0.29 -3.44
CA LYS A 111 -14.62 -1.59 -3.77
C LYS A 111 -13.50 -2.53 -4.22
N SER A 112 -13.17 -3.52 -3.39
CA SER A 112 -12.05 -4.44 -3.59
C SER A 112 -12.41 -5.81 -2.99
N PRO A 113 -13.22 -6.62 -3.69
CA PRO A 113 -13.71 -7.89 -3.15
C PRO A 113 -12.63 -8.98 -3.13
N LYS A 114 -11.64 -8.90 -4.02
CA LYS A 114 -10.47 -9.78 -4.06
C LYS A 114 -9.25 -9.01 -4.53
N VAL A 115 -8.10 -9.46 -4.05
CA VAL A 115 -6.80 -8.98 -4.48
C VAL A 115 -5.91 -10.17 -4.77
N TRP A 116 -4.98 -10.00 -5.69
CA TRP A 116 -3.88 -10.92 -5.90
C TRP A 116 -2.58 -10.32 -5.37
N LEU A 117 -1.84 -11.14 -4.63
CA LEU A 117 -0.57 -10.79 -3.99
C LEU A 117 0.45 -11.88 -4.31
N ALA A 118 1.56 -11.48 -4.92
CA ALA A 118 2.67 -12.39 -5.21
C ALA A 118 4.01 -11.75 -4.80
N PRO A 119 4.70 -12.30 -3.78
CA PRO A 119 6.08 -11.94 -3.51
C PRO A 119 7.01 -12.65 -4.50
N THR A 120 7.95 -11.94 -5.11
CA THR A 120 9.08 -12.59 -5.78
C THR A 120 9.99 -13.21 -4.69
N PRO A 121 10.47 -14.45 -4.88
CA PRO A 121 11.20 -15.15 -3.83
C PRO A 121 12.50 -14.42 -3.48
N PHE A 122 12.75 -14.23 -2.18
CA PHE A 122 14.10 -13.96 -1.69
C PHE A 122 14.98 -15.17 -2.02
N PRO A 123 16.12 -15.01 -2.72
CA PRO A 123 17.08 -16.10 -2.87
C PRO A 123 17.80 -16.31 -1.53
N ARG A 124 17.13 -16.91 -0.54
CA ARG A 124 17.72 -17.24 0.75
C ARG A 124 18.32 -18.64 0.81
N ASN A 125 18.10 -19.52 -0.19
CA ASN A 125 18.43 -20.95 -0.06
C ASN A 125 19.04 -21.67 -1.28
N THR A 126 19.64 -20.98 -2.26
CA THR A 126 20.59 -21.67 -3.16
C THR A 126 21.90 -22.07 -2.46
N TRP A 127 22.04 -21.76 -1.17
CA TRP A 127 23.19 -22.07 -0.32
C TRP A 127 23.43 -23.57 -0.05
N ILE A 128 22.48 -24.47 -0.32
CA ILE A 128 22.59 -25.83 0.22
C ILE A 128 23.36 -26.79 -0.69
N ASN A 129 23.50 -26.59 -2.01
CA ASN A 129 24.21 -27.59 -2.85
C ASN A 129 24.93 -27.09 -4.12
N SER A 130 25.00 -25.80 -4.44
CA SER A 130 25.69 -25.31 -5.67
C SER A 130 27.02 -24.63 -5.37
N SER A 131 28.00 -24.88 -6.25
CA SER A 131 29.32 -24.25 -6.19
C SER A 131 29.20 -22.73 -6.17
N ARG A 132 29.97 -22.06 -5.29
CA ARG A 132 29.92 -20.61 -4.99
C ARG A 132 29.83 -19.70 -6.23
N HIS A 133 30.41 -20.09 -7.36
CA HIS A 133 30.44 -19.31 -8.61
C HIS A 133 29.10 -19.31 -9.37
N GLU A 134 28.38 -20.43 -9.37
CA GLU A 134 27.09 -20.54 -10.07
C GLU A 134 26.02 -19.74 -9.32
N THR A 135 26.06 -19.79 -7.99
CA THR A 135 25.20 -19.01 -7.09
C THR A 135 25.37 -17.50 -7.29
N ILE A 136 26.61 -16.99 -7.41
CA ILE A 136 26.88 -15.54 -7.57
C ILE A 136 26.34 -14.99 -8.91
N ASN A 137 26.46 -15.75 -10.00
CA ASN A 137 25.97 -15.30 -11.32
C ASN A 137 24.44 -15.28 -11.39
N THR A 138 23.76 -16.30 -10.83
CA THR A 138 22.30 -16.30 -10.71
C THR A 138 21.82 -15.16 -9.80
N TRP A 139 22.55 -14.88 -8.74
CA TRP A 139 22.21 -13.88 -7.74
C TRP A 139 22.35 -12.45 -8.28
N ASN A 140 23.46 -12.13 -8.95
CA ASN A 140 23.63 -10.86 -9.67
C ASN A 140 22.57 -10.68 -10.78
N GLY A 141 22.20 -11.78 -11.45
CA GLY A 141 21.13 -11.79 -12.45
C GLY A 141 19.75 -11.47 -11.86
N LEU A 142 19.38 -12.08 -10.73
CA LEU A 142 18.10 -11.81 -10.05
C LEU A 142 18.04 -10.38 -9.50
N LEU A 143 19.14 -9.87 -8.95
CA LEU A 143 19.23 -8.48 -8.48
C LEU A 143 19.02 -7.48 -9.64
N ALA A 144 19.79 -7.63 -10.72
CA ALA A 144 19.67 -6.78 -11.89
C ALA A 144 18.27 -6.87 -12.52
N ASN A 145 17.68 -8.08 -12.58
CA ASN A 145 16.35 -8.30 -13.12
C ASN A 145 15.26 -7.62 -12.29
N ASN A 146 15.26 -7.75 -10.96
CA ASN A 146 14.24 -7.12 -10.11
C ASN A 146 14.34 -5.60 -10.17
N ILE A 147 15.54 -5.03 -10.18
CA ILE A 147 15.74 -3.59 -10.31
C ILE A 147 15.27 -3.11 -11.69
N GLN A 148 15.65 -3.79 -12.76
CA GLN A 148 15.22 -3.45 -14.12
C GLN A 148 13.71 -3.60 -14.30
N ALA A 149 13.10 -4.65 -13.75
CA ALA A 149 11.66 -4.88 -13.78
C ALA A 149 10.92 -3.81 -12.98
N ALA A 150 11.41 -3.43 -11.81
CA ALA A 150 10.85 -2.33 -11.02
C ALA A 150 10.95 -0.99 -11.75
N ALA A 151 12.09 -0.70 -12.39
CA ALA A 151 12.26 0.50 -13.20
C ALA A 151 11.31 0.51 -14.42
N THR A 152 11.19 -0.63 -15.11
CA THR A 152 10.28 -0.81 -16.25
C THR A 152 8.82 -0.66 -15.84
N TYR A 153 8.44 -1.19 -14.67
CA TYR A 153 7.12 -1.01 -14.12
C TYR A 153 6.86 0.47 -13.82
N ALA A 154 7.78 1.12 -13.10
CA ALA A 154 7.64 2.53 -12.71
C ALA A 154 7.54 3.47 -13.91
N SER A 155 8.23 3.17 -15.03
CA SER A 155 8.17 3.99 -16.24
C SER A 155 6.93 3.74 -17.10
N ASN A 156 6.29 2.57 -16.99
CA ASN A 156 5.24 2.13 -17.91
C ASN A 156 3.91 1.81 -17.22
N ILE A 157 3.75 2.19 -15.95
CA ILE A 157 2.50 1.96 -15.23
C ILE A 157 1.33 2.65 -15.94
N SER A 158 0.34 1.84 -16.30
CA SER A 158 -0.86 2.29 -17.02
C SER A 158 -2.16 1.80 -16.36
N ASP A 159 -2.13 0.64 -15.70
CA ASP A 159 -3.25 0.12 -14.93
C ASP A 159 -3.12 0.54 -13.45
N PRO A 160 -3.98 1.44 -12.95
CA PRO A 160 -3.91 1.93 -11.57
C PRO A 160 -4.23 0.84 -10.53
N LYS A 161 -4.83 -0.29 -10.94
CA LYS A 161 -5.11 -1.43 -10.04
C LYS A 161 -3.87 -2.25 -9.72
N THR A 162 -2.78 -2.03 -10.45
CA THR A 162 -1.50 -2.68 -10.17
C THR A 162 -0.68 -1.83 -9.22
N HIS A 163 0.10 -2.45 -8.34
CA HIS A 163 1.09 -1.77 -7.50
C HIS A 163 2.27 -2.71 -7.23
N ILE A 164 3.47 -2.16 -7.02
CA ILE A 164 4.63 -2.93 -6.60
C ILE A 164 5.23 -2.36 -5.32
N VAL A 165 5.75 -3.23 -4.46
CA VAL A 165 6.56 -2.85 -3.30
C VAL A 165 7.94 -3.48 -3.45
N PRO A 166 8.90 -2.77 -4.06
CA PRO A 166 10.27 -3.24 -4.15
C PRO A 166 10.97 -3.10 -2.80
N VAL A 167 11.76 -4.11 -2.46
CA VAL A 167 12.64 -4.14 -1.29
C VAL A 167 14.05 -4.37 -1.80
N LEU A 168 14.97 -3.52 -1.35
CA LEU A 168 16.41 -3.68 -1.53
C LEU A 168 17.06 -3.53 -0.16
N VAL A 169 17.80 -4.56 0.24
CA VAL A 169 18.60 -4.54 1.47
C VAL A 169 20.06 -4.44 1.04
N PRO A 170 20.72 -3.29 1.25
CA PRO A 170 22.14 -3.16 0.93
C PRO A 170 22.99 -4.02 1.88
N GLY A 171 24.15 -4.45 1.41
CA GLY A 171 25.12 -5.24 2.16
C GLY A 171 26.22 -5.77 1.25
N ASP A 172 27.12 -6.60 1.76
CA ASP A 172 28.11 -7.33 0.95
C ASP A 172 27.42 -8.33 0.00
N GLU A 173 26.24 -8.82 0.42
CA GLU A 173 25.31 -9.61 -0.38
C GLU A 173 23.93 -8.92 -0.41
N PRO A 174 23.72 -7.92 -1.29
CA PRO A 174 22.48 -7.15 -1.34
C PRO A 174 21.20 -7.93 -1.71
N LEU A 175 20.24 -8.05 -0.80
CA LEU A 175 18.99 -8.80 -1.07
C LEU A 175 17.96 -7.95 -1.78
N THR A 176 17.20 -8.55 -2.70
CA THR A 176 16.03 -7.92 -3.31
C THR A 176 14.82 -8.84 -3.33
N SER A 177 13.63 -8.24 -3.19
CA SER A 177 12.32 -8.86 -3.31
C SER A 177 11.33 -7.82 -3.80
N VAL A 178 10.25 -8.24 -4.46
CA VAL A 178 9.18 -7.34 -4.88
C VAL A 178 7.85 -7.98 -4.51
N ILE A 179 6.98 -7.25 -3.82
CA ILE A 179 5.58 -7.64 -3.67
C ILE A 179 4.83 -7.07 -4.86
N LEU A 180 4.16 -7.94 -5.61
CA LEU A 180 3.27 -7.56 -6.71
C LEU A 180 1.84 -7.59 -6.18
N PHE A 181 1.12 -6.49 -6.33
CA PHE A 181 -0.24 -6.30 -5.88
C PHE A 181 -1.15 -6.02 -7.07
N TYR A 182 -2.27 -6.73 -7.16
CA TYR A 182 -3.30 -6.48 -8.17
C TYR A 182 -4.69 -6.50 -7.57
N ASP A 183 -5.40 -5.37 -7.69
CA ASP A 183 -6.79 -5.24 -7.26
C ASP A 183 -7.74 -5.69 -8.38
N SER A 184 -7.98 -7.00 -8.44
CA SER A 184 -8.83 -7.62 -9.45
C SER A 184 -9.65 -8.77 -8.87
N GLU A 185 -10.93 -8.79 -9.23
CA GLU A 185 -11.88 -9.82 -8.82
C GLU A 185 -11.74 -11.11 -9.64
N ASP A 186 -11.41 -10.95 -10.92
CA ASP A 186 -11.56 -12.00 -11.93
C ASP A 186 -10.22 -12.48 -12.52
N THR A 187 -9.16 -11.68 -12.37
CA THR A 187 -7.85 -11.98 -12.94
C THR A 187 -6.76 -11.99 -11.87
N SER A 188 -5.99 -13.06 -11.85
CA SER A 188 -4.87 -13.23 -10.92
C SER A 188 -3.55 -12.66 -11.44
N TYR A 189 -3.54 -12.01 -12.60
CA TYR A 189 -2.29 -11.58 -13.25
C TYR A 189 -2.51 -10.38 -14.18
N SER A 190 -1.62 -9.40 -14.10
CA SER A 190 -1.50 -8.30 -15.06
C SER A 190 -0.21 -8.46 -15.86
N GLU A 191 -0.28 -8.24 -17.18
CA GLU A 191 0.87 -8.34 -18.09
C GLU A 191 2.02 -7.40 -17.72
N ILE A 192 1.73 -6.30 -17.00
CA ILE A 192 2.76 -5.38 -16.52
C ILE A 192 3.74 -6.05 -15.54
N PHE A 193 3.35 -7.19 -14.92
CA PHE A 193 4.21 -7.95 -14.03
C PHE A 193 5.11 -8.97 -14.75
N LYS A 194 4.93 -9.19 -16.06
CA LYS A 194 5.71 -10.15 -16.85
C LYS A 194 7.23 -10.04 -16.65
N PRO A 195 7.84 -8.84 -16.56
CA PRO A 195 9.28 -8.72 -16.35
C PRO A 195 9.78 -9.39 -15.06
N PHE A 196 8.95 -9.46 -14.01
CA PHE A 196 9.31 -10.08 -12.73
C PHE A 196 9.34 -11.61 -12.75
N TYR A 197 8.80 -12.24 -13.81
CA TYR A 197 8.68 -13.70 -13.93
C TYR A 197 9.67 -14.34 -14.91
N ARG A 198 10.48 -13.56 -15.63
CA ARG A 198 11.28 -14.07 -16.76
C ARG A 198 12.37 -15.10 -16.40
N HIS A 199 12.68 -15.29 -15.11
CA HIS A 199 13.73 -16.20 -14.64
C HIS A 199 13.29 -17.13 -13.49
N SER A 200 12.07 -16.97 -12.98
CA SER A 200 11.55 -17.90 -11.97
C SER A 200 11.11 -19.17 -12.69
N CYS A 201 11.66 -20.33 -12.29
CA CYS A 201 11.21 -21.65 -12.75
C CYS A 201 9.74 -21.98 -12.40
N TYR A 202 8.98 -21.00 -11.91
CA TYR A 202 7.54 -21.10 -11.72
C TYR A 202 6.85 -20.98 -13.08
N LYS A 203 6.56 -22.14 -13.68
CA LYS A 203 5.53 -22.23 -14.70
C LYS A 203 4.26 -21.63 -14.10
N GLN A 204 3.64 -20.70 -14.84
CA GLN A 204 2.31 -20.21 -14.55
C GLN A 204 1.40 -21.44 -14.43
N HIS A 205 0.93 -21.73 -13.21
CA HIS A 205 -0.14 -22.69 -13.04
C HIS A 205 -1.45 -21.96 -13.39
N PRO A 206 -2.27 -22.55 -14.30
CA PRO A 206 -3.53 -21.96 -14.73
C PRO A 206 -4.51 -21.78 -13.57
#